data_AF-A0A9X2A0N7-F1
#
_entry.id   AF-A0A9X2A0N7-F1
#
_cell.length_a   1.000
_cell.length_b   1.000
_cell.length_c   1.000
_cell.angle_alpha   90.00
_cell.angle_beta   90.00
_cell.angle_gamma   90.00
#
_symmetry.space_group_name_H-M   'P 1'
#
loop_
_entity.id
_entity.type
_entity.pdbx_description
1 polymer ?
#
loop_
_entity_poly.entity_id
_entity_poly.type
_entity_poly.pdbx_seq_one_letter_code
_entity_poly.pdbx_strand_id
1 'polypeptide(L)'
;MQVLDQRLLPTFDGIESEATALQEKTYNDMMSMPFDPDVTDESMLAEAAFVAGYEHFTGMQAVRQSLINSFAPLLYHTWEQQLLAFHRKEVLHPREERDNQLLQVKVLQKRLKAKGFDITQLAKWANIDELRLVANTVKHADGDSADKLKAARPEFFEPHHANSKVTPMPFRYTPRVYRPMSGEDVYLTLDALRAYGRATIDFWDEFADALERASKLI
;
A
#
# COMPACT_ATOMS: atom_id res chain seq x y z
N MET A 1 -9.56 -4.53 7.43
CA MET A 1 -10.04 -3.95 6.15
C MET A 1 -11.33 -3.15 6.28
N GLN A 2 -12.36 -3.59 7.01
CA GLN A 2 -13.63 -2.85 7.15
C GLN A 2 -13.47 -1.40 7.64
N VAL A 3 -12.58 -1.12 8.61
CA VAL A 3 -12.35 0.25 9.09
C VAL A 3 -11.82 1.17 7.98
N LEU A 4 -10.85 0.71 7.19
CA LEU A 4 -10.33 1.49 6.06
C LEU A 4 -11.45 1.83 5.08
N ASP A 5 -12.18 0.79 4.67
CA ASP A 5 -13.19 0.85 3.62
C ASP A 5 -14.46 1.63 4.01
N GLN A 6 -14.95 1.43 5.23
CA GLN A 6 -16.25 1.96 5.65
C GLN A 6 -16.16 3.23 6.48
N ARG A 7 -14.96 3.57 7.00
CA ARG A 7 -14.80 4.71 7.92
C ARG A 7 -13.78 5.74 7.46
N LEU A 8 -12.71 5.32 6.80
CA LEU A 8 -11.64 6.24 6.39
C LEU A 8 -11.75 6.65 4.93
N LEU A 9 -11.85 5.72 3.99
CA LEU A 9 -11.95 6.05 2.56
C LEU A 9 -13.19 6.88 2.18
N PRO A 10 -14.37 6.70 2.81
CA PRO A 10 -15.54 7.51 2.47
C PRO A 10 -15.38 9.00 2.79
N THR A 11 -14.41 9.39 3.64
CA THR A 11 -14.13 10.82 3.88
C THR A 11 -13.55 11.52 2.66
N PHE A 12 -13.19 10.78 1.62
CA PHE A 12 -12.61 11.29 0.38
C PHE A 12 -13.59 11.23 -0.81
N ASP A 13 -14.83 10.76 -0.61
CA ASP A 13 -15.82 10.66 -1.71
C ASP A 13 -16.28 12.05 -2.20
N GLY A 14 -16.13 13.08 -1.35
CA GLY A 14 -16.55 14.46 -1.63
C GLY A 14 -15.48 15.39 -2.21
N ILE A 15 -14.24 14.92 -2.45
CA ILE A 15 -13.11 15.82 -2.80
C ILE A 15 -13.43 16.68 -4.03
N GLU A 16 -14.08 16.14 -5.06
CA GLU A 16 -14.45 16.91 -6.26
C GLU A 16 -15.35 18.11 -5.92
N SER A 17 -16.35 17.87 -5.06
CA SER A 17 -17.26 18.93 -4.61
C SER A 17 -16.55 19.94 -3.70
N GLU A 18 -15.64 19.49 -2.84
CA GLU A 18 -14.83 20.37 -1.99
C GLU A 18 -13.89 21.27 -2.82
N ALA A 19 -13.23 20.70 -3.82
CA ALA A 19 -12.35 21.42 -4.73
C ALA A 19 -13.12 22.46 -5.55
N THR A 20 -14.31 22.10 -6.04
CA THR A 20 -15.19 23.02 -6.78
C THR A 20 -15.64 24.17 -5.87
N ALA A 21 -16.10 23.87 -4.65
CA ALA A 21 -16.50 24.88 -3.68
C ALA A 21 -15.33 25.80 -3.28
N LEU A 22 -14.12 25.26 -3.14
CA LEU A 22 -12.92 26.05 -2.88
C LEU A 22 -12.61 26.99 -4.04
N GLN A 23 -12.62 26.48 -5.28
CA GLN A 23 -12.41 27.29 -6.48
C GLN A 23 -13.42 28.43 -6.57
N GLU A 24 -14.73 28.16 -6.41
CA GLU A 24 -15.77 29.18 -6.44
C GLU A 24 -15.58 30.23 -5.34
N LYS A 25 -15.28 29.79 -4.12
CA LYS A 25 -15.00 30.68 -3.00
C LYS A 25 -13.80 31.58 -3.28
N THR A 26 -12.68 31.00 -3.72
CA THR A 26 -11.44 31.75 -4.01
C THR A 26 -11.67 32.79 -5.10
N TYR A 27 -12.41 32.44 -6.16
CA TYR A 27 -12.76 33.38 -7.22
C TYR A 27 -13.60 34.55 -6.69
N ASN A 28 -14.66 34.25 -5.93
CA ASN A 28 -15.53 35.27 -5.35
C ASN A 28 -14.78 36.19 -4.37
N ASP A 29 -13.92 35.62 -3.53
CA ASP A 29 -13.10 36.36 -2.57
C ASP A 29 -12.16 37.33 -3.33
N MET A 30 -11.49 36.87 -4.38
CA MET A 30 -10.60 37.70 -5.21
C MET A 30 -11.34 38.81 -5.97
N MET A 31 -12.48 38.49 -6.59
CA MET A 31 -13.31 39.47 -7.31
C MET A 31 -13.91 40.54 -6.39
N SER A 32 -14.05 40.25 -5.09
CA SER A 32 -14.54 41.22 -4.11
C SER A 32 -13.48 42.23 -3.66
N MET A 33 -12.20 41.98 -3.94
CA MET A 33 -11.09 42.87 -3.60
C MET A 33 -10.85 43.90 -4.71
N PRO A 34 -10.49 45.15 -4.38
CA PRO A 34 -10.01 46.09 -5.39
C PRO A 34 -8.77 45.54 -6.09
N PHE A 35 -8.79 45.47 -7.42
CA PHE A 35 -7.63 45.15 -8.26
C PHE A 35 -7.42 46.23 -9.32
N ASP A 36 -6.17 46.37 -9.78
CA ASP A 36 -5.81 47.29 -10.86
C ASP A 36 -6.11 46.61 -12.22
N PRO A 37 -7.10 47.11 -13.00
CA PRO A 37 -7.49 46.50 -14.27
C PRO A 37 -6.40 46.53 -15.34
N ASP A 38 -5.40 47.41 -15.20
CA ASP A 38 -4.27 47.49 -16.13
C ASP A 38 -3.19 46.44 -15.82
N VAL A 39 -3.25 45.80 -14.65
CA VAL A 39 -2.28 44.81 -14.17
C VAL A 39 -2.89 43.42 -14.00
N THR A 40 -4.15 43.34 -13.59
CA THR A 40 -4.87 42.10 -13.28
C THR A 40 -6.20 42.10 -14.00
N ASP A 41 -6.45 41.07 -14.81
CA ASP A 41 -7.74 40.83 -15.42
C ASP A 41 -8.49 39.66 -14.76
N GLU A 42 -9.77 39.52 -15.10
CA GLU A 42 -10.63 38.46 -14.55
C GLU A 42 -10.12 37.05 -14.90
N SER A 43 -9.37 36.90 -16.00
CA SER A 43 -8.82 35.60 -16.41
C SER A 43 -7.69 35.15 -15.50
N MET A 44 -6.85 36.07 -15.03
CA MET A 44 -5.81 35.79 -14.03
C MET A 44 -6.42 35.34 -12.71
N LEU A 45 -7.54 35.96 -12.29
CA LEU A 45 -8.26 35.58 -11.08
C LEU A 45 -8.93 34.21 -11.22
N ALA A 46 -9.51 33.92 -12.39
CA ALA A 46 -10.09 32.61 -12.70
C ALA A 46 -9.03 31.50 -12.71
N GLU A 47 -7.85 31.75 -13.28
CA GLU A 47 -6.73 30.82 -13.27
C GLU A 47 -6.24 30.55 -11.84
N ALA A 48 -6.05 31.58 -11.02
CA ALA A 48 -5.64 31.42 -9.63
C ALA A 48 -6.65 30.60 -8.81
N ALA A 49 -7.95 30.84 -9.01
CA ALA A 49 -9.01 30.07 -8.38
C ALA A 49 -9.02 28.60 -8.85
N PHE A 50 -8.84 28.36 -10.15
CA PHE A 50 -8.73 27.01 -10.71
C PHE A 50 -7.53 26.26 -10.13
N VAL A 51 -6.36 26.91 -10.03
CA VAL A 51 -5.17 26.33 -9.42
C VAL A 51 -5.44 25.94 -7.96
N ALA A 52 -6.10 26.79 -7.18
CA ALA A 52 -6.44 26.48 -5.79
C ALA A 52 -7.35 25.25 -5.67
N GLY A 53 -8.39 25.14 -6.50
CA GLY A 53 -9.26 23.96 -6.55
C GLY A 53 -8.50 22.69 -6.97
N TYR A 54 -7.67 22.80 -8.01
CA TYR A 54 -6.87 21.69 -8.52
C TYR A 54 -5.84 21.18 -7.50
N GLU A 55 -5.14 22.07 -6.80
CA GLU A 55 -4.19 21.72 -5.73
C GLU A 55 -4.89 21.01 -4.57
N HIS A 56 -6.08 21.48 -4.17
CA HIS A 56 -6.89 20.80 -3.14
C HIS A 56 -7.27 19.39 -3.60
N PHE A 57 -7.80 19.25 -4.82
CA PHE A 57 -8.20 17.96 -5.36
C PHE A 57 -7.04 16.96 -5.43
N THR A 58 -5.94 17.36 -6.05
CA THR A 58 -4.76 16.50 -6.22
C THR A 58 -4.10 16.16 -4.90
N GLY A 59 -3.98 17.12 -3.98
CA GLY A 59 -3.46 16.89 -2.63
C GLY A 59 -4.31 15.89 -1.85
N MET A 60 -5.64 16.01 -1.88
CA MET A 60 -6.53 15.08 -1.20
C MET A 60 -6.55 13.69 -1.84
N GLN A 61 -6.43 13.60 -3.18
CA GLN A 61 -6.22 12.31 -3.84
C GLN A 61 -4.91 11.63 -3.40
N ALA A 62 -3.82 12.39 -3.30
CA ALA A 62 -2.54 11.88 -2.83
C ALA A 62 -2.65 11.39 -1.37
N VAL A 63 -3.32 12.12 -0.49
CA VAL A 63 -3.59 11.67 0.89
C VAL A 63 -4.42 10.38 0.90
N ARG A 64 -5.47 10.28 0.08
CA ARG A 64 -6.27 9.06 -0.07
C ARG A 64 -5.40 7.88 -0.50
N GLN A 65 -4.55 8.07 -1.51
CA GLN A 65 -3.65 7.01 -2.00
C GLN A 65 -2.58 6.64 -0.98
N SER A 66 -2.01 7.61 -0.27
CA SER A 66 -1.08 7.42 0.85
C SER A 66 -1.68 6.51 1.93
N LEU A 67 -2.95 6.75 2.28
CA LEU A 67 -3.67 5.94 3.24
C LEU A 67 -3.79 4.49 2.76
N ILE A 68 -4.18 4.27 1.51
CA ILE A 68 -4.26 2.93 0.91
C ILE A 68 -2.88 2.26 0.95
N ASN A 69 -1.86 2.92 0.42
CA ASN A 69 -0.48 2.40 0.39
C ASN A 69 0.02 2.00 1.78
N SER A 70 -0.26 2.82 2.79
CA SER A 70 0.18 2.59 4.18
C SER A 70 -0.39 1.33 4.82
N PHE A 71 -1.54 0.82 4.34
CA PHE A 71 -2.11 -0.42 4.86
C PHE A 71 -1.34 -1.68 4.43
N ALA A 72 -0.60 -1.65 3.32
CA ALA A 72 0.20 -2.80 2.91
C ALA A 72 1.33 -3.14 3.91
N PRO A 73 2.22 -2.21 4.32
CA PRO A 73 3.21 -2.49 5.35
C PRO A 73 2.58 -2.82 6.70
N LEU A 74 1.44 -2.20 7.06
CA LEU A 74 0.71 -2.54 8.28
C LEU A 74 0.25 -4.01 8.28
N LEU A 75 -0.38 -4.46 7.19
CA LEU A 75 -0.83 -5.85 7.03
C LEU A 75 0.35 -6.82 7.08
N TYR A 76 1.40 -6.57 6.29
CA TYR A 76 2.58 -7.44 6.24
C TYR A 76 3.24 -7.56 7.61
N HIS A 77 3.54 -6.44 8.27
CA HIS A 77 4.27 -6.47 9.53
C HIS A 77 3.41 -7.00 10.68
N THR A 78 2.08 -6.86 10.63
CA THR A 78 1.19 -7.52 11.60
C THR A 78 1.29 -9.05 11.45
N TRP A 79 1.19 -9.57 10.23
CA TRP A 79 1.34 -11.00 9.95
C TRP A 79 2.74 -11.51 10.34
N GLU A 80 3.80 -10.77 9.99
CA GLU A 80 5.18 -11.12 10.31
C GLU A 80 5.41 -11.20 11.82
N GLN A 81 4.86 -10.24 12.58
CA GLN A 81 4.94 -10.25 14.04
C GLN A 81 4.22 -11.46 14.66
N GLN A 82 3.05 -11.83 14.12
CA GLN A 82 2.34 -13.04 14.55
C GLN A 82 3.16 -14.31 14.27
N LEU A 83 3.76 -14.40 13.08
CA LEU A 83 4.62 -15.51 12.70
C LEU A 83 5.88 -15.61 13.57
N LEU A 84 6.49 -14.47 13.91
CA LEU A 84 7.63 -14.43 14.81
C LEU A 84 7.26 -14.69 16.27
N ALA A 85 6.04 -14.35 16.69
CA ALA A 85 5.52 -14.75 18.00
C ALA A 85 5.40 -16.28 18.10
N PHE A 86 4.84 -16.92 17.06
CA PHE A 86 4.85 -18.39 16.93
C PHE A 86 6.27 -18.94 16.93
N HIS A 87 7.20 -18.36 16.15
CA HIS A 87 8.60 -18.79 16.14
C HIS A 87 9.20 -18.79 17.54
N ARG A 88 9.02 -17.68 18.26
CA ARG A 88 9.56 -17.51 19.61
C ARG A 88 9.02 -18.56 20.57
N LYS A 89 7.72 -18.85 20.53
CA LYS A 89 7.07 -19.73 21.52
C LYS A 89 7.12 -21.21 21.20
N GLU A 90 7.04 -21.57 19.93
CA GLU A 90 6.82 -22.97 19.52
C GLU A 90 8.04 -23.61 18.85
N VAL A 91 9.01 -22.81 18.39
CA VAL A 91 10.14 -23.31 17.58
C VAL A 91 11.50 -23.06 18.22
N LEU A 92 11.67 -21.95 18.93
CA LEU A 92 12.89 -21.69 19.69
C LEU A 92 12.92 -22.49 20.99
N HIS A 93 14.12 -22.87 21.43
CA HIS A 93 14.30 -23.36 22.79
C HIS A 93 14.06 -22.21 23.80
N PRO A 94 13.56 -22.45 25.02
CA PRO A 94 13.31 -21.38 26.00
C PRO A 94 14.52 -20.46 26.31
N ARG A 95 15.74 -21.00 26.14
CA ARG A 95 17.00 -20.23 26.29
C ARG A 95 17.31 -19.31 25.11
N GLU A 96 16.73 -19.57 23.94
CA GLU A 96 16.90 -18.82 22.70
C GLU A 96 15.87 -17.70 22.53
N GLU A 97 14.74 -17.71 23.27
CA GLU A 97 13.60 -16.78 23.08
C GLU A 97 13.96 -15.29 23.11
N ARG A 98 15.04 -14.94 23.82
CA ARG A 98 15.53 -13.57 24.02
C ARG A 98 16.61 -13.16 23.02
N ASP A 99 17.04 -14.06 22.14
CA ASP A 99 18.03 -13.75 21.11
C ASP A 99 17.34 -13.19 19.86
N ASN A 100 17.43 -11.88 19.67
CA ASN A 100 16.85 -11.19 18.52
C ASN A 100 17.47 -11.60 17.18
N GLN A 101 18.69 -12.17 17.17
CA GLN A 101 19.30 -12.68 15.94
C GLN A 101 18.57 -13.91 15.41
N LEU A 102 17.86 -14.64 16.29
CA LEU A 102 17.07 -15.82 15.92
C LEU A 102 15.63 -15.47 15.51
N LEU A 103 15.14 -14.26 15.82
CA LEU A 103 13.77 -13.84 15.53
C LEU A 103 13.64 -13.27 14.12
N GLN A 104 13.88 -14.12 13.13
CA GLN A 104 13.84 -13.78 11.71
C GLN A 104 13.05 -14.84 10.96
N VAL A 105 12.21 -14.43 10.00
CA VAL A 105 11.38 -15.36 9.21
C VAL A 105 12.24 -16.41 8.49
N LYS A 106 13.42 -16.04 7.97
CA LYS A 106 14.37 -16.98 7.36
C LYS A 106 14.91 -18.04 8.33
N VAL A 107 15.06 -17.70 9.61
CA VAL A 107 15.52 -18.64 10.65
C VAL A 107 14.38 -19.62 10.96
N LEU A 108 13.15 -19.12 11.09
CA LEU A 108 11.96 -19.96 11.24
C LEU A 108 11.85 -20.96 10.09
N GLN A 109 11.89 -20.47 8.85
CA GLN A 109 11.83 -21.28 7.63
C GLN A 109 12.85 -22.41 7.66
N LYS A 110 14.12 -22.09 7.96
CA LYS A 110 15.19 -23.08 8.03
C LYS A 110 14.90 -24.15 9.08
N ARG A 111 14.42 -23.75 10.27
CA ARG A 111 14.13 -24.68 11.37
C ARG A 111 12.92 -25.57 11.09
N LEU A 112 11.85 -25.01 10.52
CA LEU A 112 10.67 -25.80 10.12
C LEU A 112 11.03 -26.78 8.99
N LYS A 113 11.80 -26.31 7.99
CA LYS A 113 12.26 -27.16 6.88
C LYS A 113 13.13 -28.31 7.35
N ALA A 114 13.99 -28.09 8.35
CA ALA A 114 14.78 -29.17 8.98
C ALA A 114 13.91 -30.22 9.67
N LYS A 115 12.66 -29.89 10.01
CA LYS A 115 11.64 -30.80 10.55
C LYS A 115 10.67 -31.32 9.47
N GLY A 116 10.99 -31.14 8.19
CA GLY A 116 10.17 -31.62 7.08
C GLY A 116 8.98 -30.71 6.72
N PHE A 117 8.88 -29.51 7.31
CA PHE A 117 7.79 -28.58 7.04
C PHE A 117 8.30 -27.31 6.33
N ASP A 118 8.00 -27.18 5.04
CA ASP A 118 8.41 -26.02 4.24
C ASP A 118 7.22 -25.07 4.03
N ILE A 119 7.18 -23.98 4.80
CA ILE A 119 6.11 -22.97 4.73
C ILE A 119 6.04 -22.27 3.38
N THR A 120 7.10 -22.34 2.56
CA THR A 120 7.12 -21.75 1.22
C THR A 120 6.27 -22.52 0.22
N GLN A 121 5.86 -23.74 0.58
CA GLN A 121 4.99 -24.60 -0.23
C GLN A 121 3.50 -24.40 0.10
N LEU A 122 3.16 -23.57 1.09
CA LEU A 122 1.77 -23.21 1.37
C LEU A 122 1.21 -22.38 0.21
N ALA A 123 -0.06 -22.57 -0.12
CA ALA A 123 -0.67 -21.97 -1.31
C ALA A 123 -0.69 -20.44 -1.22
N LYS A 124 -0.92 -19.88 -0.02
CA LYS A 124 -0.85 -18.41 0.19
C LYS A 124 0.55 -17.84 0.29
N TRP A 125 1.60 -18.65 0.33
CA TRP A 125 2.97 -18.14 0.51
C TRP A 125 3.35 -17.11 -0.56
N ALA A 126 2.99 -17.36 -1.82
CA ALA A 126 3.26 -16.45 -2.93
C ALA A 126 2.59 -15.08 -2.73
N ASN A 127 1.34 -15.05 -2.23
CA ASN A 127 0.64 -13.81 -1.92
C ASN A 127 1.31 -13.04 -0.78
N ILE A 128 1.81 -13.75 0.24
CA ILE A 128 2.51 -13.14 1.36
C ILE A 128 3.87 -12.58 0.94
N ASP A 129 4.62 -13.28 0.09
CA ASP A 129 5.89 -12.77 -0.43
C ASP A 129 5.67 -11.57 -1.36
N GLU A 130 4.62 -11.57 -2.18
CA GLU A 130 4.24 -10.39 -2.96
C GLU A 130 3.87 -9.21 -2.04
N LEU A 131 3.07 -9.45 -0.99
CA LEU A 131 2.75 -8.43 0.02
C LEU A 131 4.02 -7.89 0.71
N ARG A 132 5.04 -8.72 0.96
CA ARG A 132 6.35 -8.29 1.47
C ARG A 132 7.04 -7.33 0.50
N LEU A 133 7.02 -7.63 -0.80
CA LEU A 133 7.59 -6.75 -1.83
C LEU A 133 6.85 -5.42 -1.88
N VAL A 134 5.51 -5.45 -1.83
CA VAL A 134 4.67 -4.23 -1.75
C VAL A 134 5.00 -3.41 -0.51
N ALA A 135 4.98 -4.03 0.67
CA ALA A 135 5.26 -3.36 1.94
C ALA A 135 6.63 -2.67 1.95
N ASN A 136 7.66 -3.37 1.46
CA ASN A 136 9.01 -2.82 1.38
C ASN A 136 9.11 -1.70 0.33
N THR A 137 8.46 -1.85 -0.82
CA THR A 137 8.44 -0.81 -1.86
C THR A 137 7.74 0.44 -1.35
N VAL A 138 6.61 0.30 -0.66
CA VAL A 138 5.90 1.45 -0.08
C VAL A 138 6.77 2.17 0.96
N LYS A 139 7.46 1.42 1.83
CA LYS A 139 8.27 1.98 2.92
C LYS A 139 9.57 2.62 2.44
N HIS A 140 10.23 2.01 1.47
CA HIS A 140 11.61 2.35 1.08
C HIS A 140 11.75 2.93 -0.32
N ALA A 141 10.66 3.01 -1.08
CA ALA A 141 10.65 3.43 -2.48
C ALA A 141 11.48 2.49 -3.37
N ASP A 142 12.27 3.02 -4.30
CA ASP A 142 13.12 2.23 -5.22
C ASP A 142 14.13 1.32 -4.48
N GLY A 143 14.37 0.13 -5.04
CA GLY A 143 15.32 -0.87 -4.54
C GLY A 143 14.91 -2.29 -4.95
N ASP A 144 15.59 -3.31 -4.41
CA ASP A 144 15.37 -4.71 -4.81
C ASP A 144 13.91 -5.18 -4.74
N SER A 145 13.15 -4.68 -3.77
CA SER A 145 11.73 -5.04 -3.64
C SER A 145 10.88 -4.38 -4.73
N ALA A 146 11.18 -3.11 -5.05
CA ALA A 146 10.51 -2.37 -6.11
C ALA A 146 10.81 -2.98 -7.48
N ASP A 147 12.05 -3.37 -7.76
CA ASP A 147 12.43 -3.98 -9.04
C ASP A 147 11.71 -5.31 -9.28
N LYS A 148 11.63 -6.15 -8.24
CA LYS A 148 10.86 -7.40 -8.30
C LYS A 148 9.36 -7.13 -8.47
N LEU A 149 8.84 -6.11 -7.78
CA LEU A 149 7.43 -5.76 -7.87
C LEU A 149 7.07 -5.19 -9.25
N LYS A 150 7.91 -4.34 -9.86
CA LYS A 150 7.70 -3.84 -11.23
C LYS A 150 7.66 -4.97 -12.26
N ALA A 151 8.46 -6.02 -12.05
CA ALA A 151 8.44 -7.19 -12.92
C ALA A 151 7.17 -8.04 -12.75
N ALA A 152 6.63 -8.15 -11.53
CA ALA A 152 5.49 -9.01 -11.22
C ALA A 152 4.11 -8.31 -11.31
N ARG A 153 4.07 -7.02 -11.00
CA ARG A 153 2.89 -6.15 -10.87
C ARG A 153 3.16 -4.75 -11.47
N PRO A 154 3.53 -4.64 -12.76
CA PRO A 154 3.80 -3.33 -13.38
C PRO A 154 2.60 -2.37 -13.26
N GLU A 155 1.38 -2.90 -13.22
CA GLU A 155 0.14 -2.14 -13.08
C GLU A 155 0.09 -1.30 -11.79
N PHE A 156 0.78 -1.70 -10.71
CA PHE A 156 0.82 -0.91 -9.47
C PHE A 156 1.60 0.40 -9.60
N PHE A 157 2.29 0.63 -10.71
CA PHE A 157 3.08 1.84 -10.94
C PHE A 157 2.47 2.74 -12.02
N GLU A 158 1.21 2.48 -12.40
CA GLU A 158 0.47 3.29 -13.35
C GLU A 158 -0.54 4.19 -12.59
N PRO A 159 -0.48 5.53 -12.70
CA PRO A 159 -1.37 6.44 -11.96
C PRO A 159 -2.86 6.18 -12.20
N HIS A 160 -3.20 5.67 -13.38
CA HIS A 160 -4.58 5.39 -13.79
C HIS A 160 -5.04 3.97 -13.42
N HIS A 161 -4.18 3.15 -12.81
CA HIS A 161 -4.53 1.80 -12.36
C HIS A 161 -5.65 1.82 -11.30
N ALA A 162 -5.69 2.85 -10.46
CA ALA A 162 -6.76 3.02 -9.47
C ALA A 162 -8.14 3.34 -10.11
N ASN A 163 -8.15 3.92 -11.32
CA ASN A 163 -9.34 4.42 -12.02
C ASN A 163 -9.43 3.82 -13.44
N SER A 164 -9.44 2.48 -13.51
CA SER A 164 -9.57 1.63 -14.71
C SER A 164 -9.94 2.31 -16.05
N LYS A 165 -8.94 2.42 -16.95
CA LYS A 165 -8.90 2.02 -18.37
C LYS A 165 -7.66 2.67 -19.00
N VAL A 166 -6.52 1.97 -18.99
CA VAL A 166 -5.28 2.48 -19.59
C VAL A 166 -5.00 1.77 -20.90
N THR A 167 -4.82 2.56 -21.96
CA THR A 167 -4.28 2.10 -23.24
C THR A 167 -2.76 1.94 -23.07
N PRO A 168 -2.17 0.76 -23.33
CA PRO A 168 -0.74 0.55 -23.14
C PRO A 168 0.07 1.47 -24.06
N MET A 169 0.93 2.29 -23.46
CA MET A 169 1.87 3.14 -24.20
C MET A 169 2.96 2.26 -24.86
N PRO A 170 3.38 2.54 -26.10
CA PRO A 170 4.26 1.66 -26.88
C PRO A 170 5.72 1.61 -26.39
N PHE A 171 6.08 2.31 -25.30
CA PHE A 171 7.44 2.34 -24.76
C PHE A 171 7.47 1.72 -23.36
N ARG A 172 8.44 0.81 -23.13
CA ARG A 172 8.76 0.26 -21.81
C ARG A 172 9.36 1.35 -20.93
N TYR A 173 8.51 2.15 -20.31
CA TYR A 173 8.89 3.04 -19.22
C TYR A 173 8.90 2.24 -17.92
N THR A 174 10.05 2.15 -17.25
CA THR A 174 10.11 1.65 -15.88
C THR A 174 10.01 2.85 -14.93
N PRO A 175 8.86 3.07 -14.28
CA PRO A 175 8.68 4.19 -13.38
C PRO A 175 9.69 4.13 -12.23
N ARG A 176 10.20 5.31 -11.87
CA ARG A 176 10.98 5.50 -10.64
C ARG A 176 10.03 5.65 -9.47
N VAL A 177 10.45 5.18 -8.30
CA VAL A 177 9.66 5.23 -7.08
C VAL A 177 10.39 6.10 -6.08
N TYR A 178 9.76 7.18 -5.65
CA TYR A 178 10.33 8.16 -4.73
C TYR A 178 9.47 8.34 -3.48
N ARG A 179 8.16 8.50 -3.62
CA ARG A 179 7.27 8.90 -2.50
C ARG A 179 5.97 8.08 -2.38
N PRO A 180 6.03 6.74 -2.26
CA PRO A 180 4.82 5.91 -2.08
C PRO A 180 3.98 6.27 -0.85
N MET A 181 4.63 6.63 0.25
CA MET A 181 3.96 7.06 1.48
C MET A 181 3.29 8.43 1.34
N SER A 182 3.58 9.20 0.30
CA SER A 182 2.87 10.44 -0.02
C SER A 182 1.72 10.21 -1.01
N GLY A 183 1.48 8.97 -1.42
CA GLY A 183 0.43 8.62 -2.40
C GLY A 183 0.87 8.72 -3.86
N GLU A 184 2.16 8.82 -4.12
CA GLU A 184 2.75 8.92 -5.46
C GLU A 184 3.47 7.63 -5.85
N ASP A 185 3.71 7.41 -7.14
CA ASP A 185 4.54 6.33 -7.73
C ASP A 185 4.05 4.88 -7.55
N VAL A 186 3.26 4.60 -6.50
CA VAL A 186 2.63 3.30 -6.23
C VAL A 186 1.14 3.51 -6.01
N TYR A 187 0.34 2.83 -6.81
CA TYR A 187 -1.11 3.01 -6.90
C TYR A 187 -1.81 1.68 -6.60
N LEU A 188 -1.70 1.24 -5.34
CA LEU A 188 -2.43 0.07 -4.85
C LEU A 188 -3.94 0.33 -4.92
N THR A 189 -4.68 -0.72 -5.25
CA THR A 189 -6.14 -0.70 -5.19
C THR A 189 -6.63 -1.27 -3.87
N LEU A 190 -7.84 -0.88 -3.48
CA LEU A 190 -8.49 -1.46 -2.30
C LEU A 190 -8.72 -2.97 -2.47
N ASP A 191 -9.00 -3.43 -3.68
CA ASP A 191 -9.18 -4.86 -3.97
C ASP A 191 -7.89 -5.66 -3.81
N ALA A 192 -6.75 -5.10 -4.26
CA ALA A 192 -5.44 -5.71 -4.00
C ALA A 192 -5.17 -5.83 -2.48
N LEU A 193 -5.43 -4.77 -1.71
CA LEU A 193 -5.30 -4.83 -0.25
C LEU A 193 -6.26 -5.83 0.40
N ARG A 194 -7.50 -5.93 -0.07
CA ARG A 194 -8.46 -6.94 0.41
C ARG A 194 -7.96 -8.34 0.12
N ALA A 195 -7.43 -8.59 -1.07
CA ALA A 195 -6.84 -9.88 -1.44
C ALA A 195 -5.65 -10.24 -0.53
N TYR A 196 -4.73 -9.30 -0.27
CA TYR A 196 -3.64 -9.51 0.67
C TYR A 196 -4.13 -9.76 2.10
N GLY A 197 -5.09 -8.98 2.58
CA GLY A 197 -5.68 -9.17 3.90
C GLY A 197 -6.40 -10.50 4.05
N ARG A 198 -6.98 -11.04 2.97
CA ARG A 198 -7.53 -12.40 2.98
C ARG A 198 -6.44 -13.46 2.99
N ALA A 199 -5.38 -13.27 2.19
CA ALA A 199 -4.25 -14.18 2.14
C ALA A 199 -3.52 -14.31 3.49
N THR A 200 -3.41 -13.23 4.27
CA THR A 200 -2.80 -13.29 5.62
C THR A 200 -3.63 -14.11 6.61
N ILE A 201 -4.96 -14.14 6.45
CA ILE A 201 -5.87 -14.98 7.25
C ILE A 201 -5.79 -16.44 6.76
N ASP A 202 -6.01 -16.66 5.47
CA ASP A 202 -5.98 -17.99 4.85
C ASP A 202 -4.64 -18.71 5.08
N PHE A 203 -3.52 -17.95 5.14
CA PHE A 203 -2.21 -18.50 5.48
C PHE A 203 -2.24 -19.24 6.82
N TRP A 204 -2.90 -18.70 7.84
CA TRP A 204 -2.94 -19.31 9.17
C TRP A 204 -3.77 -20.59 9.19
N ASP A 205 -4.87 -20.62 8.43
CA ASP A 205 -5.67 -21.83 8.25
C ASP A 205 -4.84 -22.93 7.57
N GLU A 206 -4.17 -22.60 6.45
CA GLU A 206 -3.28 -23.53 5.74
C GLU A 206 -2.09 -24.00 6.58
N PHE A 207 -1.51 -23.08 7.36
CA PHE A 207 -0.38 -23.36 8.24
C PHE A 207 -0.77 -24.32 9.37
N ALA A 208 -1.90 -24.10 10.02
CA ALA A 208 -2.41 -24.98 11.09
C ALA A 208 -2.69 -26.38 10.54
N ASP A 209 -3.44 -26.47 9.43
CA ASP A 209 -3.75 -27.73 8.75
C ASP A 209 -2.49 -28.52 8.37
N ALA A 210 -1.48 -27.82 7.84
CA ALA A 210 -0.25 -28.46 7.41
C ALA A 210 0.62 -28.91 8.59
N LEU A 211 0.64 -28.15 9.70
CA LEU A 211 1.28 -28.57 10.94
C LEU A 211 0.62 -29.80 11.56
N GLU A 212 -0.71 -29.87 11.59
CA GLU A 212 -1.43 -31.05 12.09
C GLU A 212 -1.16 -32.30 11.25
N ARG A 213 -1.05 -32.15 9.93
CA ARG A 213 -0.66 -33.26 9.05
C ARG A 213 0.78 -33.71 9.32
N ALA A 214 1.70 -32.76 9.52
CA ALA A 214 3.09 -33.05 9.83
C ALA A 214 3.27 -33.71 11.20
N SER A 215 2.49 -33.34 12.21
CA SER A 215 2.56 -33.93 13.55
C SER A 215 1.99 -35.35 13.61
N LYS A 216 1.07 -35.72 12.72
CA LYS A 216 0.54 -37.10 12.58
C LYS A 216 1.51 -38.05 11.86
N LEU A 217 2.57 -37.53 11.24
CA LEU A 217 3.57 -38.29 10.49
C LEU A 217 4.85 -38.60 11.29
N ILE A 218 4.94 -38.10 12.53
CA ILE A 218 6.06 -38.27 13.47
C ILE A 218 5.56 -39.05 14.68
#